data_AF-A0AAX3P6D5-F1
#
_entry.id   AF-A0AAX3P6D5-F1
#
_cell.length_a   1.000
_cell.length_b   1.000
_cell.length_c   1.000
_cell.angle_alpha   90.00
_cell.angle_beta   90.00
_cell.angle_gamma   90.00
#
_symmetry.space_group_name_H-M   'P 1'
#
loop_
_entity.id
_entity.type
_entity.pdbx_description
1 polymer ?
#
loop_
_entity_poly.entity_id
_entity_poly.type
_entity_poly.pdbx_seq_one_letter_code
_entity_poly.pdbx_strand_id
1 'polypeptide(L)'
;MTTTTTHTNNQHPVAPDQPTRIFAQWGLPHTVTPRFGARLIQSHYRLDFLPDRASLIGEWSQMQIAKLDLAFPEIIKALEAKLLTGELDAQHQHCITIQHEGFTCEADTLGSHGYVYLAIYSATNMDANPDRKA
;
A
#
# COMPACT_ATOMS: atom_id res chain seq x y z
N MET A 1 -47.20 9.72 -28.11
CA MET A 1 -46.12 10.40 -28.87
C MET A 1 -45.83 11.73 -28.17
N THR A 2 -44.53 12.03 -27.97
CA THR A 2 -43.91 13.36 -27.73
C THR A 2 -44.37 14.19 -26.51
N THR A 3 -43.63 14.13 -25.39
CA THR A 3 -42.44 14.94 -24.97
C THR A 3 -42.82 16.25 -24.28
N THR A 4 -42.74 16.24 -22.94
CA THR A 4 -42.72 17.44 -22.10
C THR A 4 -41.26 17.85 -21.87
N THR A 5 -40.93 19.03 -22.37
CA THR A 5 -39.67 19.75 -22.15
C THR A 5 -39.69 20.41 -20.77
N THR A 6 -38.70 20.15 -19.92
CA THR A 6 -38.29 21.11 -18.89
C THR A 6 -36.77 21.19 -18.80
N HIS A 7 -36.36 22.44 -18.77
CA HIS A 7 -35.06 23.03 -19.02
C HIS A 7 -34.15 22.98 -17.78
N THR A 8 -32.88 22.67 -18.05
CA THR A 8 -31.62 22.97 -17.37
C THR A 8 -31.68 23.80 -16.08
N ASN A 9 -31.15 23.23 -14.99
CA ASN A 9 -30.44 24.02 -13.98
C ASN A 9 -29.11 23.34 -13.62
N ASN A 10 -28.03 24.05 -13.96
CA ASN A 10 -26.66 23.72 -13.64
C ASN A 10 -26.43 24.01 -12.16
N GLN A 11 -26.07 22.99 -11.38
CA GLN A 11 -25.27 23.11 -10.16
C GLN A 11 -24.92 21.72 -9.64
N HIS A 12 -23.88 21.12 -10.22
CA HIS A 12 -23.11 20.11 -9.49
C HIS A 12 -22.28 20.84 -8.44
N PRO A 13 -22.35 20.46 -7.15
CA PRO A 13 -21.38 20.92 -6.18
C PRO A 13 -20.01 20.35 -6.58
N VAL A 14 -19.07 21.23 -6.91
CA VAL A 14 -17.64 20.93 -6.89
C VAL A 14 -17.33 20.48 -5.47
N ALA A 15 -17.16 19.16 -5.30
CA ALA A 15 -16.58 18.60 -4.10
C ALA A 15 -15.15 19.17 -3.97
N PRO A 16 -14.74 19.59 -2.76
CA PRO A 16 -13.53 20.36 -2.57
C PRO A 16 -12.32 19.58 -3.07
N ASP A 17 -11.43 20.31 -3.76
CA ASP A 17 -10.06 19.94 -4.12
C ASP A 17 -9.50 18.80 -3.27
N GLN A 18 -9.56 17.58 -3.81
CA GLN A 18 -8.66 16.51 -3.38
C GLN A 18 -7.24 17.01 -3.70
N PRO A 19 -6.38 17.29 -2.71
CA PRO A 19 -5.01 17.57 -3.02
C PRO A 19 -4.40 16.26 -3.53
N THR A 20 -4.15 16.24 -4.83
CA THR A 20 -3.06 15.47 -5.44
C THR A 20 -3.21 13.95 -5.33
N ARG A 21 -4.18 13.42 -6.08
CA ARG A 21 -4.12 12.09 -6.66
C ARG A 21 -2.96 11.97 -7.67
N ILE A 22 -1.71 12.26 -7.31
CA ILE A 22 -0.54 12.03 -8.19
C ILE A 22 0.72 11.77 -7.36
N PHE A 23 0.82 10.58 -6.77
CA PHE A 23 2.07 9.82 -6.83
C PHE A 23 1.64 8.39 -7.10
N ALA A 24 1.96 7.88 -8.28
CA ALA A 24 1.74 6.48 -8.64
C ALA A 24 2.68 5.59 -7.78
N GLN A 25 2.44 5.53 -6.47
CA GLN A 25 3.02 4.50 -5.64
C GLN A 25 2.23 3.24 -5.94
N TRP A 26 2.92 2.23 -6.45
CA TRP A 26 2.31 0.93 -6.73
C TRP A 26 1.82 0.23 -5.45
N GLY A 27 2.22 0.71 -4.27
CA GLY A 27 1.86 0.18 -2.96
C GLY A 27 0.60 0.79 -2.32
N LEU A 28 0.34 0.38 -1.08
CA LEU A 28 -0.79 0.88 -0.30
C LEU A 28 -0.66 2.38 0.02
N PRO A 29 -1.77 3.14 0.01
CA PRO A 29 -1.77 4.51 0.49
C PRO A 29 -1.35 4.55 1.97
N HIS A 30 -0.23 5.20 2.26
CA HIS A 30 0.25 5.38 3.62
C HIS A 30 0.78 6.82 3.82
N THR A 31 0.88 7.29 5.06
CA THR A 31 1.37 8.65 5.39
C THR A 31 2.82 8.66 5.88
N VAL A 32 3.35 7.54 6.37
CA VAL A 32 4.73 7.44 6.88
C VAL A 32 5.76 7.55 5.75
N THR A 33 6.84 8.27 6.04
CA THR A 33 8.00 8.49 5.17
C THR A 33 9.27 8.32 6.03
N PRO A 34 10.31 7.61 5.57
CA PRO A 34 10.44 6.91 4.30
C PRO A 34 9.70 5.57 4.27
N ARG A 35 9.20 5.18 3.10
CA ARG A 35 8.50 3.91 2.86
C ARG A 35 8.83 3.29 1.50
N PHE A 36 8.61 1.99 1.38
CA PHE A 36 8.72 1.23 0.16
C PHE A 36 7.33 0.69 -0.20
N GLY A 37 6.81 1.09 -1.35
CA GLY A 37 5.53 0.61 -1.87
C GLY A 37 5.76 -0.35 -3.03
N ALA A 38 5.05 -1.47 -3.06
CA ALA A 38 5.14 -2.41 -4.17
C ALA A 38 3.79 -3.05 -4.50
N ARG A 39 3.59 -3.41 -5.78
CA ARG A 39 2.47 -4.25 -6.22
C ARG A 39 2.99 -5.59 -6.70
N LEU A 40 2.69 -6.63 -5.95
CA LEU A 40 3.03 -8.02 -6.27
C LEU A 40 1.95 -8.65 -7.11
N ILE A 41 2.33 -9.62 -7.94
CA ILE A 41 1.39 -10.50 -8.64
C ILE A 41 1.13 -11.70 -7.74
N GLN A 42 -0.15 -11.98 -7.50
CA GLN A 42 -0.58 -13.15 -6.78
C GLN A 42 -0.88 -14.29 -7.76
N SER A 43 -0.11 -15.37 -7.65
CA SER A 43 -0.30 -16.62 -8.36
C SER A 43 -0.72 -17.70 -7.35
N HIS A 44 -2.03 -17.82 -7.08
CA HIS A 44 -2.57 -18.64 -5.98
C HIS A 44 -2.02 -18.21 -4.61
N TYR A 45 -1.12 -19.00 -4.01
CA TYR A 45 -0.48 -18.70 -2.72
C TYR A 45 0.96 -18.19 -2.88
N ARG A 46 1.37 -17.90 -4.12
CA ARG A 46 2.70 -17.39 -4.46
C ARG A 46 2.64 -15.92 -4.81
N LEU A 47 3.68 -15.20 -4.45
CA LEU A 47 3.80 -13.77 -4.69
C LEU A 47 5.04 -13.48 -5.54
N ASP A 48 4.80 -12.95 -6.73
CA ASP A 48 5.85 -12.56 -7.67
C ASP A 48 6.13 -11.06 -7.56
N PHE A 49 7.38 -10.72 -7.22
CA PHE A 49 7.86 -9.35 -7.13
C PHE A 49 8.29 -8.82 -8.50
N LEU A 50 7.79 -7.63 -8.83
CA LEU A 50 8.13 -6.92 -10.05
C LEU A 50 8.78 -5.57 -9.70
N PRO A 51 10.08 -5.37 -9.99
CA PRO A 51 10.78 -4.12 -9.71
C PRO A 51 10.16 -2.90 -10.41
N ASP A 52 9.56 -3.08 -11.59
CA ASP A 52 8.86 -2.01 -12.32
C ASP A 52 7.58 -1.54 -11.61
N ARG A 53 7.08 -2.35 -10.68
CA ARG A 53 5.90 -2.09 -9.85
C ARG A 53 6.28 -1.82 -8.39
N ALA A 54 7.48 -1.30 -8.17
CA ALA A 54 7.97 -0.92 -6.86
C ALA A 54 8.37 0.56 -6.86
N SER A 55 8.27 1.20 -5.69
CA SER A 55 8.63 2.60 -5.52
C SER A 55 9.16 2.82 -4.10
N LEU A 56 10.36 3.38 -4.00
CA LEU A 56 10.86 3.95 -2.76
C LEU A 56 10.35 5.39 -2.66
N ILE A 57 9.64 5.70 -1.58
CA ILE A 57 9.09 7.03 -1.29
C ILE A 57 9.83 7.61 -0.08
N GLY A 58 10.33 8.84 -0.22
CA GLY A 58 11.12 9.53 0.80
C GLY A 58 12.62 9.25 0.71
N GLU A 59 13.38 9.76 1.67
CA GLU A 59 14.83 9.59 1.73
C GLU A 59 15.19 8.28 2.44
N TRP A 60 15.85 7.39 1.71
CA TRP A 60 16.38 6.13 2.22
C TRP A 60 17.90 6.19 2.25
N SER A 61 18.50 5.87 3.41
CA SER A 61 19.95 5.68 3.49
C SER A 61 20.37 4.34 2.88
N GLN A 62 21.61 4.25 2.40
CA GLN A 62 22.15 3.00 1.83
C GLN A 62 22.09 1.82 2.82
N MET A 63 22.27 2.09 4.11
CA MET A 63 22.11 1.11 5.19
C MET A 63 20.66 0.61 5.32
N GLN A 64 19.67 1.50 5.17
CA GLN A 64 18.26 1.10 5.23
C GLN A 64 17.86 0.28 4.00
N ILE A 65 18.35 0.64 2.81
CA ILE A 65 18.11 -0.12 1.58
C ILE A 65 18.70 -1.53 1.70
N ALA A 66 19.96 -1.65 2.13
CA ALA A 66 20.59 -2.95 2.32
C ALA A 66 19.87 -3.85 3.34
N LYS A 67 19.33 -3.25 4.41
CA LYS A 67 18.50 -3.98 5.38
C LYS A 67 17.16 -4.40 4.77
N LEU A 68 16.52 -3.52 3.99
CA LEU A 68 15.28 -3.85 3.30
C LEU A 68 15.51 -5.00 2.31
N ASP A 69 16.59 -4.99 1.53
CA ASP A 69 16.93 -6.06 0.59
C ASP A 69 17.09 -7.42 1.29
N LEU A 70 17.62 -7.43 2.52
CA LEU A 70 17.76 -8.65 3.31
C LEU A 70 16.42 -9.12 3.91
N ALA A 71 15.60 -8.18 4.40
CA ALA A 71 14.32 -8.47 5.03
C ALA A 71 13.21 -8.82 4.02
N PHE A 72 13.28 -8.27 2.81
CA PHE A 72 12.21 -8.34 1.83
C PHE A 72 11.83 -9.78 1.43
N PRO A 73 12.77 -10.69 1.11
CA PRO A 73 12.42 -12.08 0.79
C PRO A 73 11.69 -12.80 1.93
N GLU A 74 12.03 -12.52 3.18
CA GLU A 74 11.37 -13.11 4.36
C GLU A 74 9.98 -12.52 4.58
N ILE A 75 9.81 -11.22 4.34
CA ILE A 75 8.50 -10.55 4.30
C ILE A 75 7.61 -11.20 3.23
N ILE A 76 8.12 -11.46 2.03
CA ILE A 76 7.36 -12.14 0.97
C ILE A 76 6.92 -13.54 1.42
N LYS A 77 7.81 -14.35 1.97
CA LYS A 77 7.46 -15.69 2.48
C LYS A 77 6.39 -15.63 3.57
N ALA A 78 6.46 -14.64 4.46
CA ALA A 78 5.45 -14.43 5.49
C ALA A 78 4.08 -14.10 4.88
N LEU A 79 4.04 -13.26 3.84
CA LEU A 79 2.80 -12.94 3.13
C LEU A 79 2.23 -14.14 2.36
N GLU A 80 3.07 -14.94 1.71
CA GLU A 80 2.66 -16.20 1.08
C GLU A 80 2.05 -17.17 2.11
N ALA A 81 2.64 -17.25 3.32
CA ALA A 81 2.06 -18.04 4.41
C ALA A 81 0.69 -17.49 4.84
N LYS A 82 0.48 -16.17 4.85
CA LYS A 82 -0.80 -15.53 5.17
C LYS A 82 -1.86 -15.76 4.09
N LEU A 83 -1.47 -15.84 2.83
CA LEU A 83 -2.35 -16.30 1.75
C LEU A 83 -2.76 -17.76 1.96
N LEU A 84 -1.84 -18.62 2.38
CA LEU A 84 -2.11 -20.03 2.61
C LEU A 84 -3.04 -20.26 3.81
N THR A 85 -2.91 -19.47 4.88
CA THR A 85 -3.81 -19.55 6.04
C THR A 85 -5.17 -18.89 5.80
N GLY A 86 -5.33 -18.13 4.72
CA GLY A 86 -6.54 -17.37 4.40
C GLY A 86 -6.69 -16.07 5.21
N GLU A 87 -5.65 -15.65 5.95
CA GLU A 87 -5.63 -14.33 6.61
C GLU A 87 -5.54 -13.18 5.60
N LEU A 88 -4.89 -13.45 4.46
CA LEU A 88 -4.91 -12.61 3.27
C LEU A 88 -5.75 -13.30 2.21
N ASP A 89 -6.80 -12.64 1.74
CA ASP A 89 -7.76 -13.21 0.80
C ASP A 89 -7.79 -12.37 -0.50
N ALA A 90 -7.68 -13.01 -1.65
CA ALA A 90 -7.67 -12.34 -2.96
C ALA A 90 -8.96 -11.59 -3.31
N GLN A 91 -10.08 -12.02 -2.71
CA GLN A 91 -11.45 -11.56 -2.99
C GLN A 91 -11.93 -10.55 -1.95
N HIS A 92 -11.44 -10.65 -0.71
CA HIS A 92 -11.84 -9.78 0.38
C HIS A 92 -10.77 -8.74 0.68
N GLN A 93 -11.18 -7.47 0.68
CA GLN A 93 -10.30 -6.39 1.14
C GLN A 93 -10.06 -6.54 2.63
N HIS A 94 -8.82 -6.84 3.01
CA HIS A 94 -8.39 -6.97 4.39
C HIS A 94 -6.91 -6.65 4.46
N CYS A 95 -6.59 -5.54 5.12
CA CYS A 95 -5.21 -5.14 5.38
C CYS A 95 -4.65 -5.97 6.53
N ILE A 96 -3.54 -6.65 6.28
CA ILE A 96 -2.75 -7.33 7.30
C ILE A 96 -1.46 -6.55 7.58
N THR A 97 -0.98 -6.62 8.81
CA THR A 97 0.28 -6.02 9.22
C THR A 97 1.23 -7.11 9.72
N ILE A 98 2.43 -7.16 9.16
CA ILE A 98 3.52 -8.03 9.61
C ILE A 98 4.70 -7.20 10.07
N GLN A 99 5.39 -7.66 11.11
CA GLN A 99 6.61 -7.04 11.59
C GLN A 99 7.77 -8.00 11.40
N HIS A 100 8.85 -7.53 10.77
CA HIS A 100 10.02 -8.36 10.49
C HIS A 100 11.28 -7.49 10.45
N GLU A 101 12.33 -7.89 11.18
CA GLU A 101 13.66 -7.24 11.17
C GLU A 101 13.60 -5.71 11.37
N GLY A 102 12.68 -5.23 12.22
CA GLY A 102 12.50 -3.79 12.49
C GLY A 102 11.75 -3.02 11.41
N PHE A 103 11.17 -3.71 10.43
CA PHE A 103 10.22 -3.16 9.47
C PHE A 103 8.79 -3.57 9.82
N THR A 104 7.87 -2.66 9.52
CA THR A 104 6.44 -2.93 9.46
C THR A 104 6.06 -3.02 7.99
N CYS A 105 5.40 -4.09 7.60
CA CYS A 105 4.84 -4.29 6.27
C CYS A 105 3.32 -4.42 6.40
N GLU A 106 2.62 -3.54 5.72
CA GLU A 106 1.18 -3.60 5.52
C GLU A 106 0.90 -4.17 4.14
N ALA A 107 -0.06 -5.10 4.06
CA ALA A 107 -0.41 -5.78 2.81
C ALA A 107 -1.93 -5.92 2.69
N ASP A 108 -2.47 -5.64 1.50
CA ASP A 108 -3.88 -5.79 1.18
C ASP A 108 -4.02 -6.20 -0.29
N THR A 109 -4.97 -7.08 -0.59
CA THR A 109 -5.31 -7.48 -1.96
C THR A 109 -6.24 -6.49 -2.64
N LEU A 110 -6.93 -5.64 -1.86
CA LEU A 110 -7.98 -4.72 -2.31
C LEU A 110 -9.08 -5.43 -3.14
N GLY A 111 -9.28 -6.72 -2.90
CA GLY A 111 -10.21 -7.54 -3.69
C GLY A 111 -9.85 -7.63 -5.17
N SER A 112 -8.57 -7.50 -5.55
CA SER A 112 -8.17 -7.40 -6.96
C SER A 112 -8.05 -8.75 -7.68
N HIS A 113 -8.28 -9.87 -7.00
CA HIS A 113 -8.23 -11.24 -7.54
C HIS A 113 -6.87 -11.68 -8.12
N GLY A 114 -5.79 -10.95 -7.87
CA GLY A 114 -4.49 -11.25 -8.50
C GLY A 114 -3.35 -10.31 -8.20
N TYR A 115 -3.55 -9.29 -7.36
CA TYR A 115 -2.50 -8.40 -6.90
C TYR A 115 -2.52 -8.27 -5.39
N VAL A 116 -1.34 -8.08 -4.82
CA VAL A 116 -1.16 -7.68 -3.43
C VAL A 116 -0.41 -6.36 -3.42
N TYR A 117 -0.98 -5.39 -2.73
CA TYR A 117 -0.42 -4.05 -2.56
C TYR A 117 0.29 -4.02 -1.21
N LEU A 118 1.53 -3.55 -1.21
CA LEU A 118 2.40 -3.52 -0.03
C LEU A 118 2.84 -2.11 0.31
N ALA A 119 2.99 -1.84 1.60
CA ALA A 119 3.72 -0.70 2.13
C ALA A 119 4.65 -1.17 3.25
N ILE A 120 5.96 -0.96 3.08
CA ILE A 120 7.00 -1.33 4.06
C ILE A 120 7.66 -0.06 4.57
N TYR A 121 7.76 0.09 5.88
CA TYR A 121 8.42 1.22 6.52
C TYR A 121 9.10 0.77 7.82
N SER A 122 10.10 1.52 8.29
CA SER A 122 10.81 1.15 9.51
C SER A 122 9.93 1.34 10.74
N ALA A 123 9.84 0.35 11.62
CA ALA A 123 9.09 0.42 12.88
C ALA A 123 9.57 1.56 13.79
N THR A 124 10.86 1.89 13.72
CA THR A 124 11.48 2.98 14.50
C THR A 124 10.95 4.38 14.12
N ASN A 125 10.30 4.55 12.96
CA ASN A 125 9.79 5.87 12.55
C ASN A 125 8.51 6.28 13.29
N MET A 126 7.86 5.35 14.01
CA MET A 126 6.75 5.70 14.90
C MET A 126 7.19 6.38 16.21
N ASP A 127 8.48 6.34 16.56
CA ASP A 127 9.03 6.97 17.77
C ASP A 127 9.64 8.36 17.51
N ALA A 128 9.68 8.82 16.25
CA ALA A 128 10.27 10.09 15.87
C ALA A 128 9.25 11.25 15.86
N ASN A 129 8.30 11.28 16.80
CA ASN A 129 7.59 12.52 17.15
C ASN A 129 8.17 13.10 18.45
N PRO A 130 9.18 13.99 18.40
CA PRO A 130 9.69 14.66 19.59
C PRO A 130 8.74 15.73 20.17
N ASP A 131 7.54 15.94 19.62
CA ASP A 131 6.63 17.00 20.10
C ASP A 131 5.45 16.48 20.92
N ARG A 132 5.76 15.78 22.02
CA ARG A 132 4.86 15.72 23.18
C ARG A 132 5.59 16.28 24.39
N LYS A 133 5.89 17.59 24.33
CA LYS A 133 6.18 18.37 25.54
C LYS A 133 4.91 18.43 26.38
N ALA A 134 4.94 17.74 27.52
CA ALA A 134 4.11 18.07 28.68
C ALA A 134 4.65 19.33 29.36
#